data_AF-A0A8E0RPY4-F1
#
_entry.id   AF-A0A8E0RPY4-F1
#
_cell.length_a   1.000
_cell.length_b   1.000
_cell.length_c   1.000
_cell.angle_alpha   90.00
_cell.angle_beta   90.00
_cell.angle_gamma   90.00
#
_symmetry.space_group_name_H-M   'P 1'
#
loop_
_entity.id
_entity.type
_entity.pdbx_description
1 polymer ?
#
loop_
_entity_poly.entity_id
_entity_poly.type
_entity_poly.pdbx_seq_one_letter_code
_entity_poly.pdbx_strand_id
1 'polypeptide(L)'
;FLNSLHHPAVFHAASPVTVGWGKKETQFHGSAGREAAIEKPQASFALRALSPLFAQHDDGRFEITWREDGKYFAVSWPDPSFHNCRRIRVFTESGELFSTSEPNGQMEYGLCWSSRLTLPLILRNSYPLRPRIQLITATQRRPSHGLDIIFFETNSERHGEFELLDANLEPKYRIEQMQFDPSGDVLAILSTPLADNPDRVSFSK
;
A
#
# COMPACT_ATOMS: atom_id res chain seq x y z
N PHE A 1 19.66 15.56 -7.87
CA PHE A 1 18.78 14.69 -7.04
C PHE A 1 17.33 14.64 -7.53
N LEU A 2 16.72 15.72 -8.06
CA LEU A 2 15.35 15.67 -8.62
C LEU A 2 15.26 15.27 -10.11
N ASN A 3 16.35 15.33 -10.88
CA ASN A 3 16.30 15.09 -12.34
C ASN A 3 16.34 13.61 -12.78
N SER A 4 16.50 12.63 -11.88
CA SER A 4 16.52 11.21 -12.28
C SER A 4 15.15 10.51 -12.22
N LEU A 5 14.10 11.24 -11.82
CA LEU A 5 12.73 10.70 -11.79
C LEU A 5 12.03 10.72 -13.17
N HIS A 6 12.63 11.37 -14.17
CA HIS A 6 12.01 11.59 -15.49
C HIS A 6 12.58 10.77 -16.64
N HIS A 7 13.46 9.78 -16.40
CA HIS A 7 13.94 8.93 -17.48
C HIS A 7 13.11 7.64 -17.60
N PRO A 8 12.30 7.47 -18.66
CA PRO A 8 11.49 6.26 -18.88
C PRO A 8 12.32 5.01 -19.26
N ALA A 9 13.65 5.06 -19.20
CA ALA A 9 14.52 4.05 -19.80
C ALA A 9 15.34 3.18 -18.82
N VAL A 10 15.34 3.45 -17.51
CA VAL A 10 16.04 2.57 -16.54
C VAL A 10 15.29 2.53 -15.21
N PHE A 11 14.11 1.90 -15.22
CA PHE A 11 13.55 1.40 -13.96
C PHE A 11 14.13 0.00 -13.73
N HIS A 12 15.11 -0.09 -12.83
CA HIS A 12 15.51 -1.39 -12.29
C HIS A 12 14.26 -2.00 -11.63
N ALA A 13 13.72 -3.07 -12.21
CA ALA A 13 12.61 -3.79 -11.61
C ALA A 13 13.18 -4.60 -10.43
N ALA A 14 13.00 -4.12 -9.20
CA ALA A 14 13.14 -4.99 -8.04
C ALA A 14 11.94 -5.96 -8.06
N SER A 15 12.20 -7.19 -8.52
CA SER A 15 11.24 -8.30 -8.44
C SER A 15 10.89 -8.58 -6.97
N PRO A 16 9.67 -9.10 -6.67
CA PRO A 16 9.30 -9.49 -5.32
C PRO A 16 10.37 -10.38 -4.71
N VAL A 17 10.86 -10.04 -3.52
CA VAL A 17 11.87 -10.81 -2.80
C VAL A 17 11.24 -12.13 -2.39
N THR A 18 11.40 -13.14 -3.22
CA THR A 18 10.88 -14.48 -2.96
C THR A 18 11.78 -15.12 -1.91
N VAL A 19 11.21 -15.48 -0.76
CA VAL A 19 11.86 -16.15 0.38
C VAL A 19 12.34 -17.58 0.08
N GLY A 20 12.74 -17.89 -1.15
CA GLY A 20 13.27 -19.19 -1.55
C GLY A 20 12.21 -20.29 -1.77
N TRP A 21 10.92 -19.99 -1.57
CA TRP A 21 9.80 -20.94 -1.72
C TRP A 21 9.55 -21.45 -3.16
N GLY A 22 10.38 -21.08 -4.13
CA GLY A 22 10.36 -21.57 -5.51
C GLY A 22 11.63 -22.33 -5.94
N LYS A 23 12.57 -22.61 -5.03
CA LYS A 23 13.76 -23.41 -5.37
C LYS A 23 13.38 -24.88 -5.54
N LYS A 24 14.04 -25.56 -6.48
CA LYS A 24 13.83 -26.99 -6.75
C LYS A 24 14.05 -27.87 -5.50
N GLU A 25 14.91 -27.44 -4.57
CA GLU A 25 15.12 -28.14 -3.30
C GLU A 25 13.92 -28.08 -2.33
N THR A 26 13.06 -27.07 -2.43
CA THR A 26 11.92 -26.86 -1.51
C THR A 26 10.56 -27.14 -2.15
N GLN A 27 10.53 -27.67 -3.38
CA GLN A 27 9.29 -27.95 -4.10
C GLN A 27 8.78 -29.37 -3.81
N PHE A 28 7.55 -29.47 -3.30
CA PHE A 28 6.86 -30.76 -3.18
C PHE A 28 6.64 -31.34 -4.58
N HIS A 29 7.18 -32.53 -4.88
CA HIS A 29 7.18 -33.14 -6.22
C HIS A 29 5.83 -33.80 -6.58
N GLY A 30 4.72 -33.16 -6.23
CA GLY A 30 3.38 -33.61 -6.63
C GLY A 30 3.17 -33.33 -8.12
N SER A 31 3.00 -34.38 -8.92
CA SER A 31 2.77 -34.31 -10.38
C SER A 31 1.56 -33.45 -10.78
N ALA A 32 0.61 -33.21 -9.88
CA ALA A 32 -0.54 -32.34 -10.10
C ALA A 32 -0.21 -30.83 -10.15
N GLY A 33 0.94 -30.39 -9.63
CA GLY A 33 1.31 -28.96 -9.56
C GLY A 33 1.98 -28.42 -10.83
N ARG A 34 2.44 -29.30 -11.73
CA ARG A 34 3.23 -28.91 -12.91
C ARG A 34 2.35 -28.38 -14.05
N GLU A 35 1.11 -28.85 -14.15
CA GLU A 35 0.12 -28.38 -15.13
C GLU A 35 -0.54 -27.07 -14.66
N ALA A 36 -0.79 -26.91 -13.37
CA ALA A 36 -1.33 -25.67 -12.78
C ALA A 36 -0.36 -24.47 -12.81
N ALA A 37 0.95 -24.71 -12.97
CA ALA A 37 1.96 -23.66 -13.06
C ALA A 37 2.19 -23.13 -14.49
N ILE A 38 1.80 -23.90 -15.51
CA ILE A 38 1.85 -23.48 -16.92
C ILE A 38 0.60 -22.67 -17.27
N GLU A 39 -0.52 -22.90 -16.57
CA GLU A 39 -1.72 -22.07 -16.58
C GLU A 39 -1.63 -20.91 -15.56
N LYS A 40 -0.55 -20.12 -15.60
CA LYS A 40 -0.66 -18.72 -15.18
C LYS A 40 -0.87 -17.89 -16.44
N PRO A 41 -2.10 -17.76 -16.95
CA PRO A 41 -2.33 -16.76 -17.95
C PRO A 41 -2.05 -15.39 -17.31
N GLN A 42 -1.43 -14.52 -18.07
CA GLN A 42 -1.47 -13.06 -17.88
C GLN A 42 -2.92 -12.50 -17.94
N ALA A 43 -3.93 -13.30 -17.55
CA ALA A 43 -5.35 -13.02 -17.60
C ALA A 43 -5.87 -12.30 -16.34
N SER A 44 -5.06 -12.16 -15.28
CA SER A 44 -5.47 -11.33 -14.14
C SER A 44 -5.50 -9.84 -14.48
N PHE A 45 -4.74 -9.39 -15.49
CA PHE A 45 -4.81 -8.02 -16.02
C PHE A 45 -5.90 -7.84 -17.08
N ALA A 46 -6.05 -8.81 -17.99
CA ALA A 46 -7.03 -8.72 -19.08
C ALA A 46 -8.49 -8.68 -18.57
N LEU A 47 -8.80 -9.34 -17.44
CA LEU A 47 -10.14 -9.34 -16.86
C LEU A 47 -10.45 -8.10 -15.99
N ARG A 48 -9.43 -7.31 -15.61
CA ARG A 48 -9.58 -6.10 -14.79
C ARG A 48 -9.75 -4.82 -15.63
N ALA A 49 -9.68 -4.94 -16.95
CA ALA A 49 -9.75 -3.85 -17.93
C ALA A 49 -11.15 -3.18 -18.08
N LEU A 50 -12.15 -3.58 -17.28
CA LEU A 50 -13.51 -3.02 -17.35
C LEU A 50 -13.81 -1.96 -16.29
N SER A 51 -12.90 -1.71 -15.35
CA SER A 51 -13.02 -0.59 -14.40
C SER A 51 -11.79 0.31 -14.53
N PRO A 52 -11.94 1.64 -14.35
CA PRO A 52 -10.78 2.52 -14.31
C PRO A 52 -9.77 1.98 -13.28
N LEU A 53 -8.49 2.02 -13.61
CA LEU A 53 -7.42 1.65 -12.67
C LEU A 53 -6.97 2.87 -11.84
N PHE A 54 -7.28 4.08 -12.30
CA PHE A 54 -7.00 5.33 -11.60
C PHE A 54 -8.20 5.73 -10.74
N ALA A 55 -7.93 6.26 -9.56
CA ALA A 55 -8.98 6.70 -8.66
C ALA A 55 -9.54 8.06 -9.07
N GLN A 56 -10.85 8.26 -8.90
CA GLN A 56 -11.55 9.48 -9.32
C GLN A 56 -10.99 10.75 -8.65
N HIS A 57 -10.53 10.64 -7.41
CA HIS A 57 -10.04 11.77 -6.61
C HIS A 57 -8.53 11.77 -6.44
N ASP A 58 -7.79 11.08 -7.31
CA ASP A 58 -6.35 11.15 -7.34
C ASP A 58 -5.87 12.55 -7.79
N ASP A 59 -4.95 13.19 -7.05
CA ASP A 59 -4.29 14.44 -7.47
C ASP A 59 -3.06 14.22 -8.36
N GLY A 60 -2.66 12.97 -8.58
CA GLY A 60 -1.47 12.61 -9.34
C GLY A 60 -0.15 13.03 -8.68
N ARG A 61 -0.16 13.49 -7.42
CA ARG A 61 1.05 13.89 -6.69
C ARG A 61 1.76 12.69 -6.09
N PHE A 62 3.08 12.79 -6.03
CA PHE A 62 3.90 11.82 -5.33
C PHE A 62 3.73 11.99 -3.82
N GLU A 63 3.70 10.88 -3.09
CA GLU A 63 3.74 10.89 -1.63
C GLU A 63 4.98 10.13 -1.16
N ILE A 64 5.59 10.62 -0.08
CA ILE A 64 6.77 10.01 0.51
C ILE A 64 6.53 9.87 2.02
N THR A 65 6.81 8.70 2.56
CA THR A 65 6.82 8.46 4.00
C THR A 65 8.08 7.71 4.40
N TRP A 66 8.64 8.06 5.55
CA TRP A 66 9.80 7.39 6.11
C TRP A 66 9.39 6.35 7.13
N ARG A 67 10.16 5.26 7.20
CA ARG A 67 10.15 4.38 8.35
C ARG A 67 10.83 5.09 9.52
N GLU A 68 10.36 4.80 10.73
CA GLU A 68 10.83 5.48 11.94
C GLU A 68 12.34 5.41 12.16
N ASP A 69 12.97 4.27 11.87
CA ASP A 69 14.42 4.09 12.04
C ASP A 69 15.25 4.69 10.91
N GLY A 70 14.61 5.34 9.92
CA GLY A 70 15.26 6.01 8.80
C GLY A 70 15.88 5.07 7.77
N LYS A 71 15.80 3.74 7.93
CA LYS A 71 16.44 2.78 7.02
C LYS A 71 15.69 2.58 5.70
N TYR A 72 14.42 2.95 5.66
CA TYR A 72 13.62 2.84 4.46
C TYR A 72 12.68 4.02 4.32
N PHE A 73 12.33 4.33 3.08
CA PHE A 73 11.24 5.22 2.75
C PHE A 73 10.39 4.61 1.64
N ALA A 74 9.09 4.90 1.68
CA ALA A 74 8.13 4.47 0.68
C ALA A 74 7.72 5.68 -0.17
N VAL A 75 7.54 5.44 -1.46
CA VAL A 75 7.04 6.42 -2.42
C VAL A 75 5.78 5.86 -3.08
N SER A 76 4.68 6.60 -2.99
CA SER A 76 3.47 6.37 -3.78
C SER A 76 3.48 7.32 -4.99
N TRP A 77 3.27 6.78 -6.19
CA TRP A 77 3.23 7.60 -7.40
C TRP A 77 2.25 7.03 -8.43
N PRO A 78 1.65 7.87 -9.30
CA PRO A 78 0.88 7.40 -10.45
C PRO A 78 1.83 6.80 -11.49
N ASP A 79 1.71 5.50 -11.79
CA ASP A 79 2.57 4.80 -12.73
C ASP A 79 2.06 4.94 -14.18
N PRO A 80 2.74 5.71 -15.06
CA PRO A 80 2.29 5.91 -16.43
C PRO A 80 2.30 4.62 -17.26
N SER A 81 3.12 3.62 -16.88
CA SER A 81 3.17 2.32 -17.54
C SER A 81 1.94 1.45 -17.21
N PHE A 82 1.14 1.83 -16.21
CA PHE A 82 -0.04 1.10 -15.76
C PHE A 82 -1.26 2.03 -15.65
N HIS A 83 -1.54 2.79 -16.72
CA HIS A 83 -2.73 3.67 -16.80
C HIS A 83 -2.84 4.70 -15.66
N ASN A 84 -1.70 5.20 -15.17
CA ASN A 84 -1.60 6.09 -14.00
C ASN A 84 -2.19 5.51 -12.71
N CYS A 85 -2.32 4.19 -12.60
CA CYS A 85 -2.62 3.54 -11.33
C CYS A 85 -1.49 3.83 -10.34
N ARG A 86 -1.84 4.25 -9.11
CA ARG A 86 -0.82 4.42 -8.08
C ARG A 86 -0.16 3.07 -7.73
N ARG A 87 1.15 3.12 -7.48
CA ARG A 87 1.96 2.02 -6.95
C ARG A 87 2.84 2.50 -5.82
N ILE A 88 3.29 1.57 -4.99
CA ILE A 88 4.21 1.85 -3.88
C ILE A 88 5.57 1.23 -4.21
N ARG A 89 6.63 2.02 -4.00
CA ARG A 89 8.03 1.56 -4.02
C ARG A 89 8.64 1.81 -2.68
N VAL A 90 9.39 0.85 -2.20
CA VAL A 90 10.20 1.01 -0.99
C VAL A 90 11.65 1.10 -1.42
N PHE A 91 12.35 2.07 -0.84
CA PHE A 91 13.76 2.31 -1.04
C PHE A 91 14.49 2.22 0.29
N THR A 92 15.77 1.88 0.26
CA THR A 92 16.69 1.99 1.39
C THR A 92 17.04 3.45 1.66
N GLU A 93 17.69 3.73 2.78
CA GLU A 93 18.23 5.05 3.13
C GLU A 93 19.23 5.60 2.10
N SER A 94 19.90 4.73 1.35
CA SER A 94 20.81 5.07 0.26
C SER A 94 20.09 5.39 -1.06
N GLY A 95 18.77 5.21 -1.11
CA GLY A 95 17.95 5.40 -2.30
C GLY A 95 17.96 4.21 -3.26
N GLU A 96 18.44 3.05 -2.83
CA GLU A 96 18.37 1.82 -3.62
C GLU A 96 16.97 1.23 -3.57
N LEU A 97 16.45 0.79 -4.72
CA LEU A 97 15.13 0.20 -4.79
C LEU A 97 15.12 -1.16 -4.06
N PHE A 98 14.28 -1.28 -3.03
CA PHE A 98 14.11 -2.50 -2.26
C PHE A 98 12.96 -3.37 -2.79
N SER A 99 11.80 -2.76 -3.04
CA SER A 99 10.62 -3.49 -3.54
C SER A 99 9.64 -2.58 -4.27
N THR A 100 8.76 -3.18 -5.07
CA THR A 100 7.67 -2.49 -5.78
C THR A 100 6.38 -3.28 -5.62
N SER A 101 5.27 -2.60 -5.30
CA SER A 101 3.96 -3.24 -5.20
C SER A 101 3.42 -3.65 -6.56
N GLU A 102 2.56 -4.66 -6.57
CA GLU A 102 1.66 -4.88 -7.71
C GLU A 102 0.73 -3.66 -7.91
N PRO A 103 0.17 -3.45 -9.10
CA PRO A 103 -0.86 -2.43 -9.33
C PRO A 103 -2.12 -2.75 -8.51
N ASN A 104 -2.50 -1.86 -7.58
CA ASN A 104 -3.63 -2.13 -6.69
C ASN A 104 -4.98 -1.64 -7.25
N GLY A 105 -4.99 -0.72 -8.22
CA GLY A 105 -6.19 -0.15 -8.82
C GLY A 105 -6.98 0.73 -7.83
N GLN A 106 -7.46 1.88 -8.27
CA GLN A 106 -8.27 2.81 -7.44
C GLN A 106 -7.60 3.21 -6.11
N MET A 107 -6.27 3.13 -6.03
CA MET A 107 -5.52 3.60 -4.86
C MET A 107 -5.40 5.13 -4.91
N GLU A 108 -5.65 5.78 -3.78
CA GLU A 108 -5.69 7.24 -3.64
C GLU A 108 -4.56 7.74 -2.72
N TYR A 109 -4.58 9.05 -2.48
CA TYR A 109 -3.74 9.71 -1.48
C TYR A 109 -4.00 9.16 -0.07
N GLY A 110 -2.96 9.02 0.73
CA GLY A 110 -3.05 8.51 2.11
C GLY A 110 -1.82 7.72 2.56
N LEU A 111 -0.64 7.97 1.98
CA LEU A 111 0.55 7.20 2.28
C LEU A 111 1.07 7.53 3.69
N CYS A 112 1.14 6.53 4.56
CA CYS A 112 1.73 6.66 5.89
C CYS A 112 2.46 5.38 6.27
N TRP A 113 3.49 5.46 7.12
CA TRP A 113 4.16 4.29 7.68
C TRP A 113 3.85 4.22 9.17
N SER A 114 3.26 3.09 9.61
CA SER A 114 3.04 2.84 11.02
C SER A 114 4.36 2.79 11.77
N SER A 115 4.49 3.71 12.72
CA SER A 115 5.61 3.84 13.62
C SER A 115 5.20 3.15 14.92
N ARG A 116 5.74 1.97 15.23
CA ARG A 116 5.66 1.43 16.59
C ARG A 116 7.03 1.52 17.21
N LEU A 117 7.25 2.59 17.99
CA LEU A 117 8.41 2.73 18.86
C LEU A 117 8.63 1.40 19.59
N THR A 118 9.79 0.79 19.38
CA THR A 118 10.20 -0.32 20.23
C THR A 118 10.36 0.24 21.63
N LEU A 119 9.39 -0.01 22.52
CA LEU A 119 9.52 0.36 23.92
C LEU A 119 10.88 -0.13 24.45
N PRO A 120 11.58 0.70 25.24
CA PRO A 120 12.89 0.35 25.79
C PRO A 120 12.82 -0.96 26.58
N LEU A 121 13.93 -1.71 26.53
CA LEU A 121 14.12 -3.04 27.11
C LEU A 121 13.58 -3.17 28.55
N ILE A 122 13.60 -2.08 29.32
CA ILE A 122 13.21 -2.00 30.73
C ILE A 122 11.70 -2.21 30.97
N LEU A 123 10.84 -1.98 29.97
CA LEU A 123 9.39 -2.19 30.08
C LEU A 123 8.93 -3.57 29.56
N ARG A 124 9.85 -4.45 29.14
CA ARG A 124 9.52 -5.70 28.42
C ARG A 124 8.97 -6.83 29.27
N ASN A 125 9.04 -6.75 30.60
CA ASN A 125 8.68 -7.88 31.47
C ASN A 125 7.19 -8.01 31.80
N SER A 126 6.33 -7.06 31.42
CA SER A 126 4.92 -7.03 31.90
C SER A 126 3.85 -7.28 30.82
N TYR A 127 4.19 -7.32 29.53
CA TYR A 127 3.20 -7.52 28.46
C TYR A 127 3.68 -8.52 27.41
N PRO A 128 2.87 -9.52 27.02
CA PRO A 128 3.24 -10.45 25.96
C PRO A 128 3.47 -9.69 24.65
N LEU A 129 4.66 -9.85 24.09
CA LEU A 129 5.09 -9.22 22.84
C LEU A 129 4.26 -9.79 21.68
N ARG A 130 3.30 -9.03 21.15
CA ARG A 130 2.69 -9.36 19.85
C ARG A 130 3.76 -9.25 18.75
N PRO A 131 3.85 -10.21 17.81
CA PRO A 131 4.75 -10.10 16.66
C PRO A 131 4.45 -8.80 15.89
N ARG A 132 5.50 -8.02 15.69
CA ARG A 132 5.47 -6.61 15.31
C ARG A 132 5.58 -6.49 13.81
N ILE A 133 4.58 -5.89 13.17
CA ILE A 133 4.60 -5.64 11.72
C ILE A 133 4.49 -4.14 11.52
N GLN A 134 5.53 -3.56 10.94
CA GLN A 134 5.51 -2.15 10.50
C GLN A 134 4.85 -2.13 9.13
N LEU A 135 3.68 -1.52 9.06
CA LEU A 135 2.87 -1.49 7.85
C LEU A 135 2.93 -0.11 7.19
N ILE A 136 2.94 -0.11 5.87
CA ILE A 136 2.69 1.06 5.04
C ILE A 136 1.20 1.06 4.73
N THR A 137 0.52 2.18 4.94
CA THR A 137 -0.90 2.33 4.62
C THR A 137 -1.09 3.18 3.37
N ALA A 138 -2.15 2.89 2.62
CA ALA A 138 -2.72 3.77 1.62
C ALA A 138 -4.25 3.65 1.66
N THR A 139 -4.96 4.44 0.88
CA THR A 139 -6.42 4.34 0.72
C THR A 139 -6.76 3.69 -0.62
N GLN A 140 -7.83 2.90 -0.65
CA GLN A 140 -8.34 2.29 -1.88
C GLN A 140 -9.84 2.49 -1.97
N ARG A 141 -10.26 3.15 -3.05
CA ARG A 141 -11.68 3.38 -3.32
C ARG A 141 -12.26 2.17 -4.05
N ARG A 142 -13.37 1.64 -3.55
CA ARG A 142 -14.15 0.58 -4.20
C ARG A 142 -15.51 1.15 -4.55
N PRO A 143 -15.72 1.60 -5.80
CA PRO A 143 -16.99 2.18 -6.23
C PRO A 143 -18.17 1.31 -5.79
N SER A 144 -19.21 1.91 -5.22
CA SER A 144 -20.41 1.23 -4.67
C SER A 144 -20.21 0.30 -3.47
N HIS A 145 -18.98 0.19 -2.94
CA HIS A 145 -18.69 -0.61 -1.75
C HIS A 145 -18.18 0.23 -0.58
N GLY A 146 -17.26 1.17 -0.82
CA GLY A 146 -16.66 1.95 0.26
C GLY A 146 -15.25 2.42 -0.05
N LEU A 147 -14.67 3.14 0.90
CA LEU A 147 -13.27 3.55 0.91
C LEU A 147 -12.55 2.74 1.99
N ASP A 148 -11.52 1.99 1.61
CA ASP A 148 -10.75 1.18 2.56
C ASP A 148 -9.41 1.83 2.89
N ILE A 149 -8.92 1.55 4.10
CA ILE A 149 -7.48 1.60 4.39
C ILE A 149 -6.90 0.24 4.01
N ILE A 150 -5.86 0.26 3.17
CA ILE A 150 -5.11 -0.93 2.77
C ILE A 150 -3.70 -0.89 3.33
N PHE A 151 -3.16 -2.06 3.67
CA PHE A 151 -1.85 -2.20 4.31
C PHE A 151 -0.87 -2.97 3.43
N PHE A 152 0.39 -2.58 3.50
CA PHE A 152 1.51 -3.23 2.85
C PHE A 152 2.65 -3.48 3.84
N GLU A 153 3.37 -4.56 3.63
CA GLU A 153 4.65 -4.80 4.29
C GLU A 153 5.80 -4.05 3.60
N THR A 154 6.99 -4.07 4.21
CA THR A 154 8.19 -3.43 3.64
C THR A 154 8.59 -4.06 2.29
N ASN A 155 8.22 -5.32 2.03
CA ASN A 155 8.41 -5.99 0.74
C ASN A 155 7.37 -5.58 -0.33
N SER A 156 6.50 -4.61 -0.02
CA SER A 156 5.40 -4.13 -0.87
C SER A 156 4.30 -5.15 -1.19
N GLU A 157 4.19 -6.23 -0.42
CA GLU A 157 3.06 -7.16 -0.47
C GLU A 157 1.89 -6.65 0.39
N ARG A 158 0.66 -6.85 -0.09
CA ARG A 158 -0.56 -6.44 0.62
C ARG A 158 -0.78 -7.34 1.84
N HIS A 159 -0.93 -6.73 3.01
CA HIS A 159 -1.06 -7.41 4.29
C HIS A 159 -2.51 -7.47 4.81
N GLY A 160 -3.40 -6.63 4.29
CA GLY A 160 -4.82 -6.62 4.65
C GLY A 160 -5.47 -5.27 4.39
N GLU A 161 -6.69 -5.12 4.90
CA GLU A 161 -7.53 -3.93 4.75
C GLU A 161 -8.57 -3.80 5.86
N PHE A 162 -9.10 -2.59 6.03
CA PHE A 162 -10.35 -2.35 6.75
C PHE A 162 -11.15 -1.21 6.10
N GLU A 163 -12.47 -1.23 6.25
CA GLU A 163 -13.36 -0.18 5.70
C GLU A 163 -13.27 1.10 6.52
N LEU A 164 -12.90 2.21 5.87
CA LEU A 164 -12.88 3.54 6.47
C LEU A 164 -14.23 4.25 6.32
N LEU A 165 -14.77 4.24 5.11
CA LEU A 165 -16.08 4.81 4.78
C LEU A 165 -16.91 3.76 4.06
N ASP A 166 -18.19 3.64 4.43
CA ASP A 166 -19.13 2.80 3.72
C ASP A 166 -19.45 3.34 2.31
N ALA A 167 -20.22 2.58 1.53
CA ALA A 167 -20.67 2.97 0.19
C ALA A 167 -21.48 4.28 0.15
N ASN A 168 -22.09 4.72 1.27
CA ASN A 168 -22.89 5.95 1.32
C ASN A 168 -22.02 7.19 1.51
N LEU A 169 -20.92 7.04 2.26
CA LEU A 169 -20.00 8.12 2.60
C LEU A 169 -18.84 8.23 1.62
N GLU A 170 -18.40 7.11 1.04
CA GLU A 170 -17.34 7.05 0.04
C GLU A 170 -17.43 8.20 -0.98
N PRO A 171 -18.50 8.38 -1.76
CA PRO A 171 -18.55 9.42 -2.80
C PRO A 171 -18.60 10.86 -2.25
N LYS A 172 -18.79 11.05 -0.94
CA LYS A 172 -18.95 12.37 -0.30
C LYS A 172 -17.65 12.92 0.26
N TYR A 173 -16.60 12.11 0.41
CA TYR A 173 -15.36 12.50 1.08
C TYR A 173 -14.11 12.12 0.30
N ARG A 174 -13.11 13.00 0.41
CA ARG A 174 -11.75 12.79 -0.06
C ARG A 174 -10.79 12.78 1.11
N ILE A 175 -9.76 11.95 1.06
CA ILE A 175 -8.67 11.94 2.04
C ILE A 175 -7.60 12.95 1.63
N GLU A 176 -7.21 13.79 2.58
CA GLU A 176 -6.15 14.79 2.41
C GLU A 176 -4.86 14.41 3.13
N GLN A 177 -4.97 13.68 4.25
CA GLN A 177 -3.82 13.29 5.05
C GLN A 177 -4.14 12.13 5.97
N MET A 178 -3.15 11.28 6.20
CA MET A 178 -3.18 10.22 7.19
C MET A 178 -1.91 10.25 8.02
N GLN A 179 -2.04 10.03 9.32
CA GLN A 179 -0.88 9.96 10.22
C GLN A 179 -1.14 9.03 11.40
N PHE A 180 -0.25 8.07 11.59
CA PHE A 180 -0.19 7.32 12.84
C PHE A 180 0.34 8.20 13.96
N ASP A 181 -0.19 8.00 15.16
CA ASP A 181 0.46 8.49 16.36
C ASP A 181 1.85 7.81 16.54
N PRO A 182 2.76 8.38 17.36
CA PRO A 182 4.09 7.82 17.54
C PRO A 182 4.13 6.38 18.09
N SER A 183 3.05 5.94 18.77
CA SER A 183 2.92 4.57 19.25
C SER A 183 2.35 3.61 18.21
N GLY A 184 1.88 4.09 17.06
CA GLY A 184 1.36 3.28 15.95
C GLY A 184 0.03 2.60 16.22
N ASP A 185 -0.65 3.01 17.31
CA ASP A 185 -1.90 2.42 17.79
C ASP A 185 -3.14 3.19 17.31
N VAL A 186 -2.97 4.46 16.96
CA VAL A 186 -4.04 5.35 16.52
C VAL A 186 -3.68 5.93 15.16
N LEU A 187 -4.59 5.79 14.20
CA LEU A 187 -4.49 6.42 12.88
C LEU A 187 -5.44 7.61 12.80
N ALA A 188 -4.88 8.81 12.67
CA ALA A 188 -5.64 10.03 12.40
C ALA A 188 -5.78 10.24 10.89
N ILE A 189 -6.96 10.67 10.47
CA ILE A 189 -7.31 10.85 9.06
C ILE A 189 -7.97 12.22 8.90
N LEU A 190 -7.41 13.05 8.02
CA LEU A 190 -8.01 14.30 7.58
C LEU A 190 -8.73 14.07 6.26
N SER A 191 -10.03 14.38 6.23
CA SER A 191 -10.86 14.26 5.04
C SER A 191 -11.62 15.55 4.75
N THR A 192 -11.73 15.91 3.47
CA THR A 192 -12.52 17.03 3.00
C THR A 192 -13.82 16.54 2.35
N PRO A 193 -14.96 17.17 2.64
CA PRO A 193 -16.19 16.98 1.87
C PRO A 193 -16.01 17.31 0.39
N LEU A 194 -16.59 16.50 -0.50
CA LEU A 194 -16.63 16.75 -1.94
C LEU A 194 -17.86 17.55 -2.38
N ALA A 195 -18.80 17.83 -1.48
CA ALA A 195 -19.96 18.68 -1.70
C ALA A 195 -20.09 19.73 -0.58
N ASP A 196 -20.68 20.89 -0.87
CA ASP A 196 -20.75 22.06 0.03
C ASP A 196 -21.55 21.85 1.34
N ASN A 197 -22.18 20.69 1.55
CA ASN A 197 -22.86 20.36 2.81
C ASN A 197 -23.10 18.84 2.94
N PRO A 198 -22.12 18.02 3.33
CA PRO A 198 -22.41 16.63 3.66
C PRO A 198 -23.16 16.60 5.00
N ASP A 199 -24.21 15.79 5.08
CA ASP A 199 -24.87 15.46 6.35
C ASP A 199 -23.79 15.20 7.41
N ARG A 200 -23.96 15.77 8.60
CA ARG A 200 -22.97 15.74 9.69
C ARG A 200 -22.55 14.29 9.98
N VAL A 201 -21.40 13.86 9.46
CA VAL A 201 -20.92 12.48 9.62
C VAL A 201 -20.38 12.28 11.02
N SER A 202 -20.99 11.34 11.74
CA SER A 202 -20.43 10.79 12.97
C SER A 202 -19.61 9.56 12.63
N PHE A 203 -18.30 9.62 12.84
CA PHE A 203 -17.47 8.43 12.89
C PHE A 203 -17.75 7.71 14.21
N SER A 204 -18.39 6.54 14.16
CA SER A 204 -18.58 5.70 15.34
C SER A 204 -17.24 5.10 15.76
N LYS A 205 -16.95 5.17 17.06
CA LYS A 205 -15.80 4.52 17.70
C LYS A 205 -15.86 3.00 17.63
#